data_AF-A0A397LFR6-F1
#
_entry.id   AF-A0A397LFR6-F1
#
_cell.length_a   1.000
_cell.length_b   1.000
_cell.length_c   1.000
_cell.angle_alpha   90.00
_cell.angle_beta   90.00
_cell.angle_gamma   90.00
#
_symmetry.space_group_name_H-M   'P 1'
#
loop_
_entity.id
_entity.type
_entity.pdbx_description
1 polymer ?
#
loop_
_entity_poly.entity_id
_entity_poly.type
_entity_poly.pdbx_seq_one_letter_code
_entity_poly.pdbx_strand_id
1 'polypeptide(L)'
;MVKVLKRPAINTFNLHKFNLINRSLKTLLKTYKSVIKFILTFLLAYLLLSIGYKFYLDLSQGSKYYPDYLTQLVAKQSKQLINVIGYSADIQNHPNEASIKLIIHGKYVARVVEGCNSISVIILFVSFMLAFAGRAKPTALFIFAGSVLIYAVNLIRIVILSIGLYHYPWRREILHTVIFPLIIYGLVFILWMIWVNRFSKLKKEHG
;
A
#
# COMPACT_ATOMS: atom_id res chain seq x y z
N MET A 1 -69.59 -0.43 18.82
CA MET A 1 -68.78 -0.97 17.70
C MET A 1 -67.31 -0.68 17.98
N VAL A 2 -66.57 -1.60 18.60
CA VAL A 2 -65.14 -1.42 18.88
C VAL A 2 -64.37 -2.49 18.11
N LYS A 3 -63.64 -2.08 17.07
CA LYS A 3 -62.70 -2.95 16.34
C LYS A 3 -61.56 -3.33 17.29
N VAL A 4 -61.53 -4.58 17.73
CA VAL A 4 -60.37 -5.16 18.40
C VAL A 4 -59.24 -5.26 17.38
N LEU A 5 -58.25 -4.36 17.50
CA LEU A 5 -57.01 -4.39 16.71
C LEU A 5 -56.24 -5.67 17.04
N LYS A 6 -56.31 -6.65 16.14
CA LYS A 6 -55.50 -7.87 16.17
C LYS A 6 -54.04 -7.46 15.97
N ARG A 7 -53.25 -7.39 17.05
CA ARG A 7 -51.79 -7.19 16.93
C ARG A 7 -51.21 -8.36 16.11
N PRO A 8 -50.39 -8.11 15.09
CA PRO A 8 -49.81 -9.18 14.30
C PRO A 8 -48.90 -10.04 15.19
N ALA A 9 -49.14 -11.35 15.19
CA ALA A 9 -48.27 -12.31 15.87
C ALA A 9 -46.90 -12.27 15.21
N ILE A 10 -45.92 -11.65 15.89
CA ILE A 10 -44.51 -11.75 15.49
C ILE A 10 -44.16 -13.23 15.56
N ASN A 11 -43.84 -13.81 14.41
CA ASN A 11 -43.64 -15.24 14.25
C ASN A 11 -42.48 -15.71 15.16
N THR A 12 -42.79 -16.40 16.26
CA THR A 12 -41.85 -16.79 17.33
C THR A 12 -40.66 -17.61 16.81
N PHE A 13 -40.86 -18.33 15.71
CA PHE A 13 -39.82 -19.05 14.97
C PHE A 13 -38.73 -18.10 14.41
N ASN A 14 -39.12 -16.97 13.84
CA ASN A 14 -38.16 -15.96 13.34
C ASN A 14 -37.39 -15.30 14.49
N LEU A 15 -38.04 -15.10 15.64
CA LEU A 15 -37.40 -14.52 16.83
C LEU A 15 -36.37 -15.49 17.45
N HIS A 16 -36.69 -16.78 17.53
CA HIS A 16 -35.75 -17.80 18.02
C HIS A 16 -34.56 -17.98 17.06
N LYS A 17 -34.80 -18.00 15.74
CA LYS A 17 -33.74 -18.09 14.73
C LYS A 17 -32.83 -16.86 14.78
N PHE A 18 -33.40 -15.66 14.94
CA PHE A 18 -32.65 -14.41 15.14
C PHE A 18 -31.81 -14.44 16.42
N ASN A 19 -32.36 -14.91 17.55
CA ASN A 19 -31.62 -15.03 18.81
C ASN A 19 -30.48 -16.07 18.74
N LEU A 20 -30.68 -17.19 18.03
CA LEU A 20 -29.63 -18.17 17.77
C LEU A 20 -28.50 -17.58 16.93
N ILE A 21 -28.83 -16.85 15.86
CA ILE A 21 -27.85 -16.16 15.01
C ILE A 21 -27.08 -15.10 15.81
N ASN A 22 -27.76 -14.32 16.66
CA ASN A 22 -27.11 -13.31 17.48
C ASN A 22 -26.17 -13.93 18.53
N ARG A 23 -26.57 -15.07 19.12
CA ARG A 23 -25.74 -15.79 20.08
C ARG A 23 -24.52 -16.44 19.42
N SER A 24 -24.68 -17.02 18.23
CA SER A 24 -23.55 -17.56 17.46
C SER A 24 -22.59 -16.45 17.00
N LEU A 25 -23.12 -15.29 16.55
CA LEU A 25 -22.31 -14.10 16.22
C LEU A 25 -21.49 -13.64 17.42
N LYS A 26 -22.12 -13.49 18.60
CA LYS A 26 -21.40 -13.06 19.82
C LYS A 26 -20.28 -14.03 20.19
N THR A 27 -20.49 -15.33 20.03
CA THR A 27 -19.46 -16.35 20.27
C THR A 27 -18.32 -16.21 19.26
N LEU A 28 -18.61 -16.06 17.97
CA LEU A 28 -17.59 -15.85 16.93
C LEU A 28 -16.78 -14.56 17.16
N LEU A 29 -17.44 -13.45 17.48
CA LEU A 29 -16.78 -12.17 17.80
C LEU A 29 -15.86 -12.30 19.03
N LYS A 30 -16.24 -13.10 20.03
CA LYS A 30 -15.40 -13.36 21.20
C LYS A 30 -14.18 -14.22 20.85
N THR A 31 -14.36 -15.27 20.04
CA THR A 31 -13.27 -16.17 19.61
C THR A 31 -12.23 -15.42 18.75
N TYR A 32 -12.68 -14.57 17.83
CA TYR A 32 -11.81 -13.86 16.90
C TYR A 32 -11.47 -12.43 17.33
N LYS A 33 -11.73 -12.05 18.59
CA LYS A 33 -11.55 -10.67 19.10
C LYS A 33 -10.19 -10.08 18.73
N SER A 34 -9.10 -10.84 18.86
CA SER A 34 -7.75 -10.38 18.53
C SER A 34 -7.55 -10.15 17.03
N VAL A 35 -8.12 -11.02 16.19
CA VAL A 35 -8.06 -10.89 14.72
C VAL A 35 -8.90 -9.70 14.26
N ILE A 36 -10.10 -9.53 14.83
CA ILE A 36 -10.98 -8.40 14.53
C ILE A 36 -10.31 -7.09 14.96
N LYS A 37 -9.71 -7.03 16.15
CA LYS A 37 -8.94 -5.87 16.59
C LYS A 37 -7.82 -5.55 15.61
N PHE A 38 -7.06 -6.55 15.19
CA PHE A 38 -6.00 -6.40 14.19
C PHE A 38 -6.55 -5.81 12.88
N ILE A 39 -7.59 -6.41 12.29
CA ILE A 39 -8.19 -5.96 11.03
C ILE A 39 -8.69 -4.51 11.16
N LEU A 40 -9.40 -4.18 12.24
CA LEU A 40 -9.92 -2.82 12.45
C LEU A 40 -8.80 -1.80 12.62
N THR A 41 -7.76 -2.11 13.40
CA THR A 41 -6.60 -1.22 13.56
C THR A 41 -5.86 -1.02 12.24
N PHE A 42 -5.64 -2.10 11.48
CA PHE A 42 -5.02 -2.04 10.16
C PHE A 42 -5.82 -1.17 9.19
N LEU A 43 -7.13 -1.42 9.06
CA LEU A 43 -8.01 -0.67 8.16
C LEU A 43 -8.09 0.80 8.57
N LEU A 44 -8.21 1.10 9.86
CA LEU A 44 -8.27 2.47 10.34
C LEU A 44 -6.96 3.22 10.05
N ALA A 45 -5.80 2.61 10.36
CA ALA A 45 -4.51 3.20 10.06
C ALA A 45 -4.32 3.43 8.56
N TYR A 46 -4.67 2.44 7.74
CA TYR A 46 -4.59 2.53 6.28
C TYR A 46 -5.48 3.64 5.72
N LEU A 47 -6.73 3.74 6.17
CA LEU A 47 -7.65 4.78 5.74
C LEU A 47 -7.15 6.18 6.13
N LEU A 48 -6.73 6.37 7.38
CA LEU A 48 -6.23 7.67 7.85
C LEU A 48 -4.98 8.11 7.07
N LEU A 49 -4.02 7.22 6.88
CA LEU A 49 -2.81 7.51 6.11
C LEU A 49 -3.11 7.74 4.62
N SER A 50 -4.02 6.96 4.02
CA SER A 50 -4.43 7.12 2.62
C SER A 50 -5.16 8.44 2.40
N ILE A 51 -6.02 8.86 3.33
CA ILE A 51 -6.69 10.16 3.30
C ILE A 51 -5.65 11.28 3.43
N GLY A 52 -4.71 11.17 4.37
CA GLY A 52 -3.62 12.14 4.52
C GLY A 52 -2.77 12.24 3.25
N TYR A 53 -2.50 11.11 2.60
CA TYR A 53 -1.77 11.09 1.34
C TYR A 53 -2.57 11.71 0.18
N LYS A 54 -3.87 11.46 0.12
CA LYS A 54 -4.75 12.13 -0.84
C LYS A 54 -4.74 13.65 -0.64
N PHE A 55 -4.85 14.13 0.59
CA PHE A 55 -4.73 15.56 0.88
C PHE A 55 -3.38 16.14 0.43
N TYR A 56 -2.29 15.40 0.64
CA TYR A 56 -0.97 15.79 0.12
C TYR A 56 -0.97 15.93 -1.42
N LEU A 57 -1.59 15.00 -2.14
CA LEU A 57 -1.69 15.04 -3.59
C LEU A 57 -2.56 16.22 -4.07
N ASP A 58 -3.69 16.46 -3.40
CA ASP A 58 -4.58 17.58 -3.71
C ASP A 58 -3.88 18.93 -3.51
N LEU A 59 -3.09 19.09 -2.45
CA LEU A 59 -2.25 20.27 -2.20
C LEU A 59 -1.08 20.40 -3.19
N SER A 60 -0.69 19.30 -3.84
CA SER A 60 0.39 19.29 -4.83
C SER A 60 -0.08 19.72 -6.22
N GLN A 61 -1.40 19.73 -6.47
CA GLN A 61 -1.97 20.19 -7.74
C GLN A 61 -1.67 21.68 -7.96
N GLY A 62 -1.21 22.03 -9.17
CA GLY A 62 -0.79 23.40 -9.49
C GLY A 62 0.55 23.83 -8.88
N SER A 63 1.24 22.96 -8.14
CA SER A 63 2.59 23.25 -7.65
C SER A 63 3.63 23.24 -8.78
N LYS A 64 4.77 23.91 -8.55
CA LYS A 64 5.95 23.84 -9.44
C LYS A 64 6.43 22.41 -9.69
N TYR A 65 6.11 21.49 -8.78
CA TYR A 65 6.51 20.09 -8.81
C TYR A 65 5.41 19.16 -9.35
N TYR A 66 4.56 19.64 -10.27
CA TYR A 66 3.55 18.79 -10.91
C TYR A 66 4.16 17.48 -11.47
N PRO A 67 3.54 16.29 -11.27
CA PRO A 67 2.25 16.05 -10.60
C PRO A 67 2.30 16.14 -9.06
N ASP A 68 3.41 15.73 -8.46
CA ASP A 68 3.71 15.91 -7.04
C ASP A 68 5.22 15.81 -6.80
N TYR A 69 5.67 16.33 -5.66
CA TYR A 69 7.10 16.38 -5.32
C TYR A 69 7.74 14.99 -5.23
N LEU A 70 7.04 13.99 -4.70
CA LEU A 70 7.60 12.65 -4.51
C LEU A 70 7.77 11.93 -5.85
N THR A 71 6.82 12.08 -6.76
CA THR A 71 6.91 11.57 -8.13
C THR A 71 8.04 12.25 -8.89
N GLN A 72 8.20 13.58 -8.76
CA GLN A 72 9.36 14.30 -9.31
C GLN A 72 10.69 13.80 -8.76
N LEU A 73 10.77 13.62 -7.44
CA LEU A 73 11.99 13.17 -6.78
C LEU A 73 12.38 11.78 -7.26
N VAL A 74 11.42 10.85 -7.32
CA VAL A 74 11.63 9.48 -7.81
C VAL A 74 12.05 9.46 -9.27
N ALA A 75 11.44 10.29 -10.13
CA ALA A 75 11.85 10.41 -11.53
C ALA A 75 13.28 10.94 -11.67
N LYS A 76 13.63 11.97 -10.89
CA LYS A 76 14.98 12.56 -10.89
C LYS A 76 16.05 11.58 -10.41
N GLN A 77 15.79 10.88 -9.32
CA GLN A 77 16.72 9.87 -8.79
C GLN A 77 16.85 8.69 -9.76
N SER A 78 15.75 8.26 -10.38
CA SER A 78 15.79 7.20 -11.41
C SER A 78 16.63 7.63 -12.62
N LYS A 79 16.47 8.88 -13.10
CA LYS A 79 17.34 9.46 -14.13
C LYS A 79 18.81 9.41 -13.73
N GLN A 80 19.14 9.85 -12.51
CA GLN A 80 20.52 9.84 -12.03
C GLN A 80 21.11 8.43 -12.02
N LEU A 81 20.36 7.45 -11.50
CA LEU A 81 20.79 6.05 -11.49
C LEU A 81 20.98 5.50 -12.90
N ILE A 82 20.08 5.81 -13.85
CA ILE A 82 20.19 5.39 -15.26
C ILE A 82 21.43 6.04 -15.93
N ASN A 83 21.75 7.28 -15.60
CA ASN A 83 22.95 7.95 -16.09
C ASN A 83 24.24 7.29 -15.56
N VAL A 84 24.26 6.92 -14.27
CA VAL A 84 25.43 6.29 -13.63
C VAL A 84 25.77 4.94 -14.26
N ILE A 85 24.77 4.17 -14.69
CA ILE A 85 24.98 2.86 -15.34
C ILE A 85 25.29 2.97 -16.85
N GLY A 86 25.45 4.18 -17.40
CA GLY A 86 25.95 4.41 -18.76
C GLY A 86 24.90 4.74 -19.83
N TYR A 87 23.64 4.95 -19.48
CA TYR A 87 22.60 5.37 -20.44
C TYR A 87 22.38 6.88 -20.37
N SER A 88 22.13 7.54 -21.50
CA SER A 88 21.77 8.97 -21.48
C SER A 88 20.29 9.14 -21.20
N ALA A 89 19.92 9.42 -19.95
CA ALA A 89 18.55 9.63 -19.50
C ALA A 89 18.21 11.11 -19.26
N ASP A 90 16.99 11.46 -19.67
CA ASP A 90 16.36 12.74 -19.37
C ASP A 90 14.91 12.57 -18.89
N ILE A 91 14.41 13.60 -18.21
CA ILE A 91 13.03 13.63 -17.71
C ILE A 91 12.33 14.92 -18.11
N GLN A 92 11.06 14.81 -18.46
CA GLN A 92 10.23 15.96 -18.83
C GLN A 92 8.83 15.79 -18.26
N ASN A 93 8.22 16.88 -17.80
CA ASN A 93 6.82 16.83 -17.36
C ASN A 93 5.93 16.48 -18.55
N HIS A 94 4.94 15.61 -18.31
CA HIS A 94 3.95 15.33 -19.35
C HIS A 94 2.98 16.52 -19.45
N PRO A 95 2.75 17.09 -20.66
CA PRO A 95 1.95 18.31 -20.79
C PRO A 95 0.47 18.09 -20.45
N ASN A 96 -0.04 16.88 -20.70
CA ASN A 96 -1.46 16.56 -20.64
C ASN A 96 -1.81 15.48 -19.60
N GLU A 97 -0.83 14.99 -18.84
CA GLU A 97 -1.06 13.92 -17.86
C GLU A 97 -0.30 14.20 -16.56
N ALA A 98 -0.85 13.74 -15.43
CA ALA A 98 -0.18 13.77 -14.13
C ALA A 98 0.97 12.75 -14.07
N SER A 99 2.00 12.95 -14.90
CA SER A 99 3.13 12.03 -15.03
C SER A 99 4.41 12.74 -15.50
N ILE A 100 5.53 12.05 -15.35
CA ILE A 100 6.84 12.50 -15.81
C ILE A 100 7.35 11.51 -16.85
N LYS A 101 7.67 12.02 -18.04
CA LYS A 101 8.27 11.23 -19.12
C LYS A 101 9.71 10.90 -18.76
N LEU A 102 10.09 9.64 -18.95
CA LEU A 102 11.46 9.16 -18.88
C LEU A 102 11.94 8.82 -20.29
N ILE A 103 13.01 9.51 -20.69
CA ILE A 103 13.58 9.46 -22.03
C ILE A 103 14.98 8.87 -21.93
N ILE A 104 15.30 7.87 -22.73
CA ILE A 104 16.62 7.23 -22.77
C ILE A 104 17.14 7.31 -24.20
N HIS A 105 18.32 7.90 -24.41
CA HIS A 105 18.91 8.18 -25.73
C HIS A 105 17.91 8.84 -26.70
N GLY A 106 17.15 9.84 -26.22
CA GLY A 106 16.14 10.55 -27.01
C GLY A 106 14.83 9.78 -27.25
N LYS A 107 14.75 8.50 -26.88
CA LYS A 107 13.54 7.68 -27.01
C LYS A 107 12.68 7.80 -25.76
N TYR A 108 11.39 8.06 -25.91
CA TYR A 108 10.43 7.99 -24.80
C TYR A 108 10.18 6.52 -24.42
N VAL A 109 10.54 6.14 -23.20
CA VAL A 109 10.52 4.72 -22.77
C VAL A 109 9.39 4.43 -21.80
N ALA A 110 9.26 5.26 -20.78
CA ALA A 110 8.32 5.04 -19.68
C ALA A 110 7.81 6.36 -19.13
N ARG A 111 6.70 6.28 -18.39
CA ARG A 111 6.16 7.37 -17.59
C ARG A 111 6.24 7.01 -16.11
N VAL A 112 6.66 7.96 -15.29
CA VAL A 112 6.62 7.87 -13.84
C VAL A 112 5.36 8.59 -13.37
N VAL A 113 4.48 7.86 -12.69
CA VAL A 113 3.20 8.34 -12.13
C VAL A 113 3.22 8.23 -10.61
N GLU A 114 2.19 8.74 -9.93
CA GLU A 114 2.01 8.60 -8.47
C GLU A 114 2.21 7.15 -8.00
N GLY A 115 1.56 6.17 -8.62
CA GLY A 115 1.74 4.76 -8.26
C GLY A 115 3.17 4.21 -8.40
N CYS A 116 4.09 4.96 -9.01
CA CYS A 116 5.51 4.61 -9.10
C CYS A 116 6.36 5.22 -7.98
N ASN A 117 5.84 6.12 -7.14
CA ASN A 117 6.63 6.76 -6.07
C ASN A 117 6.73 5.92 -4.78
N SER A 118 6.07 4.76 -4.72
CA SER A 118 6.00 3.79 -3.61
C SER A 118 5.26 4.20 -2.34
N ILE A 119 4.71 5.41 -2.26
CA ILE A 119 4.08 5.90 -1.02
C ILE A 119 2.85 5.08 -0.63
N SER A 120 1.99 4.75 -1.59
CA SER A 120 0.83 3.87 -1.35
C SER A 120 1.23 2.50 -0.79
N VAL A 121 2.38 1.96 -1.19
CA VAL A 121 2.92 0.70 -0.67
C VAL A 121 3.53 0.88 0.72
N ILE A 122 4.24 1.98 0.96
CA ILE A 122 4.76 2.32 2.30
C ILE A 122 3.60 2.50 3.28
N ILE A 123 2.52 3.16 2.90
CA ILE A 123 1.30 3.31 3.71
C ILE A 123 0.72 1.94 4.07
N LEU A 124 0.59 1.03 3.09
CA LEU A 124 0.15 -0.34 3.32
C LEU A 124 1.06 -1.06 4.33
N PHE A 125 2.37 -0.99 4.13
CA PHE A 125 3.36 -1.57 5.03
C PHE A 125 3.25 -1.03 6.46
N VAL A 126 3.27 0.30 6.62
CA VAL A 126 3.17 0.99 7.92
C VAL A 126 1.87 0.63 8.63
N SER A 127 0.74 0.60 7.91
CA SER A 127 -0.57 0.28 8.49
C SER A 127 -0.58 -1.12 9.10
N PHE A 128 0.02 -2.10 8.42
CA PHE A 128 0.16 -3.45 8.94
C PHE A 128 1.07 -3.49 10.17
N MET A 129 2.19 -2.78 10.12
CA MET A 129 3.14 -2.70 11.23
C MET A 129 2.51 -2.07 12.49
N LEU A 130 1.66 -1.06 12.34
CA LEU A 130 0.92 -0.44 13.44
C LEU A 130 -0.11 -1.40 14.05
N ALA A 131 -0.77 -2.22 13.22
CA ALA A 131 -1.72 -3.22 13.69
C ALA A 131 -1.05 -4.40 14.43
N PHE A 132 0.22 -4.70 14.11
CA PHE A 132 1.08 -5.66 14.82
C PHE A 132 2.13 -4.99 15.72
N ALA A 133 1.88 -3.77 16.19
CA ALA A 133 2.84 -3.05 17.01
C ALA A 133 3.07 -3.76 18.35
N GLY A 134 4.33 -4.14 18.57
CA GLY A 134 4.80 -4.70 19.83
C GLY A 134 5.28 -3.61 20.76
N ARG A 135 6.59 -3.60 21.01
CA ARG A 135 7.27 -2.48 21.68
C ARG A 135 7.40 -1.30 20.71
N ALA A 136 7.17 -0.08 21.17
CA ALA A 136 7.17 1.12 20.32
C ALA A 136 8.52 1.36 19.62
N LYS A 137 9.65 1.29 20.34
CA LYS A 137 10.97 1.58 19.76
C LYS A 137 11.39 0.61 18.64
N PRO A 138 11.36 -0.73 18.82
CA PRO A 138 11.69 -1.65 17.75
C PRO A 138 10.73 -1.55 16.55
N THR A 139 9.45 -1.28 16.81
CA THR A 139 8.45 -1.13 15.74
C THR A 139 8.73 0.11 14.91
N ALA A 140 9.00 1.26 15.55
CA ALA A 140 9.33 2.50 14.85
C ALA A 140 10.61 2.38 14.01
N LEU A 141 11.66 1.75 14.55
CA LEU A 141 12.91 1.53 13.81
C LEU A 141 12.70 0.60 12.60
N PHE A 142 11.91 -0.47 12.77
CA PHE A 142 11.61 -1.39 11.67
C PHE A 142 10.72 -0.74 10.61
N ILE A 143 9.75 0.08 11.02
CA ILE A 143 8.94 0.90 10.10
C ILE A 143 9.85 1.81 9.28
N PHE A 144 10.76 2.54 9.92
CA PHE A 144 11.66 3.46 9.24
C PHE A 144 12.59 2.73 8.25
N ALA A 145 13.30 1.70 8.73
CA ALA A 145 14.21 0.92 7.91
C ALA A 145 13.49 0.21 6.75
N GLY A 146 12.32 -0.38 7.01
CA GLY A 146 11.49 -1.02 5.99
C GLY A 146 10.98 -0.04 4.95
N SER A 147 10.54 1.16 5.35
CA SER A 147 10.09 2.20 4.42
C SER A 147 11.22 2.69 3.51
N VAL A 148 12.42 2.91 4.07
CA VAL A 148 13.62 3.28 3.29
C VAL A 148 13.99 2.17 2.31
N LEU A 149 13.95 0.91 2.73
CA LEU A 149 14.24 -0.22 1.86
C LEU A 149 13.22 -0.37 0.72
N ILE A 150 11.92 -0.23 1.01
CA ILE A 150 10.85 -0.26 0.00
C ILE A 150 11.08 0.85 -1.03
N TYR A 151 11.39 2.07 -0.56
CA TYR A 151 11.69 3.20 -1.44
C TYR A 151 12.91 2.94 -2.33
N ALA A 152 14.01 2.44 -1.76
CA ALA A 152 15.24 2.15 -2.50
C ALA A 152 15.01 1.06 -3.57
N VAL A 153 14.33 -0.04 -3.22
CA VAL A 153 13.99 -1.11 -4.17
C VAL A 153 13.04 -0.59 -5.25
N ASN A 154 12.13 0.32 -4.92
CA ASN A 154 11.27 0.96 -5.92
C ASN A 154 12.07 1.78 -6.95
N LEU A 155 13.08 2.55 -6.54
CA LEU A 155 13.97 3.24 -7.47
C LEU A 155 14.66 2.24 -8.41
N ILE A 156 15.27 1.19 -7.86
CA ILE A 156 15.94 0.15 -8.63
C ILE A 156 14.96 -0.50 -9.63
N ARG A 157 13.73 -0.75 -9.19
CA ARG A 157 12.67 -1.32 -10.04
C ARG A 157 12.30 -0.39 -11.20
N ILE A 158 12.23 0.93 -11.00
CA ILE A 158 12.03 1.87 -12.12
C ILE A 158 13.20 1.82 -13.09
N VAL A 159 14.44 1.80 -12.60
CA VAL A 159 15.66 1.72 -13.42
C VAL A 159 15.65 0.46 -14.28
N ILE A 160 15.48 -0.72 -13.66
CA ILE A 160 15.45 -2.02 -14.35
C ILE A 160 14.36 -2.05 -15.41
N LEU A 161 13.15 -1.60 -15.08
CA LEU A 161 12.04 -1.60 -16.03
C LEU A 161 12.27 -0.65 -17.19
N SER A 162 12.85 0.52 -16.93
CA SER A 162 13.11 1.51 -17.98
C SER A 162 14.15 0.99 -18.97
N ILE A 163 15.25 0.40 -18.50
CA ILE A 163 16.25 -0.22 -19.38
C ILE A 163 15.67 -1.43 -20.09
N GLY A 164 14.89 -2.26 -19.38
CA GLY A 164 14.21 -3.41 -19.95
C GLY A 164 13.27 -3.02 -21.09
N LEU A 165 12.50 -1.95 -20.92
CA LEU A 165 11.60 -1.42 -21.96
C LEU A 165 12.34 -0.73 -23.11
N TYR A 166 13.51 -0.15 -22.84
CA TYR A 166 14.34 0.45 -23.87
C TYR A 166 14.78 -0.60 -24.90
N HIS A 167 15.28 -1.76 -24.43
CA HIS A 167 15.74 -2.88 -25.25
C HIS A 167 14.62 -3.83 -25.71
N TYR A 168 13.63 -4.07 -24.85
CA TYR A 168 12.56 -5.05 -25.06
C TYR A 168 11.16 -4.42 -24.95
N PRO A 169 10.81 -3.40 -25.77
CA PRO A 169 9.55 -2.67 -25.65
C PRO A 169 8.30 -3.56 -25.83
N TRP A 170 8.40 -4.67 -26.58
CA TRP A 170 7.30 -5.62 -26.78
C TRP A 170 6.93 -6.40 -25.50
N ARG A 171 7.80 -6.41 -24.48
CA ARG A 171 7.52 -7.04 -23.17
C ARG A 171 6.85 -6.09 -22.19
N ARG A 172 6.38 -4.92 -22.65
CA ARG A 172 5.79 -3.89 -21.79
C ARG A 172 4.70 -4.43 -20.88
N GLU A 173 3.79 -5.23 -21.42
CA GLU A 173 2.67 -5.77 -20.66
C GLU A 173 3.15 -6.63 -19.48
N ILE A 174 3.94 -7.68 -19.75
CA ILE A 174 4.44 -8.58 -18.70
C ILE A 174 5.32 -7.87 -17.66
N LEU A 175 6.13 -6.90 -18.10
CA LEU A 175 6.99 -6.10 -17.21
C LEU A 175 6.16 -5.25 -16.23
N HIS A 176 5.05 -4.67 -16.69
CA HIS A 176 4.21 -3.80 -15.85
C HIS A 176 3.12 -4.53 -15.07
N THR A 177 2.53 -5.61 -15.60
CA THR A 177 1.42 -6.32 -14.95
C THR A 177 1.88 -7.41 -13.98
N VAL A 178 3.05 -8.01 -14.22
CA VAL A 178 3.54 -9.15 -13.44
C VAL A 178 4.80 -8.78 -12.65
N ILE A 179 5.86 -8.38 -13.34
CA ILE A 179 7.18 -8.23 -12.71
C ILE A 179 7.18 -7.08 -11.71
N PHE A 180 6.57 -5.94 -12.06
CA PHE A 180 6.48 -4.81 -11.13
C PHE A 180 5.78 -5.19 -9.81
N PRO A 181 4.50 -5.61 -9.81
CA PRO A 181 3.82 -5.91 -8.56
C PRO A 181 4.56 -6.95 -7.74
N LEU A 182 5.10 -7.98 -8.41
CA LEU A 182 5.78 -9.09 -7.73
C LEU A 182 7.00 -8.63 -6.91
N ILE A 183 7.86 -7.76 -7.46
CA ILE A 183 9.07 -7.30 -6.76
C ILE A 183 8.69 -6.54 -5.48
N ILE A 184 7.77 -5.59 -5.58
CA ILE A 184 7.44 -4.69 -4.46
C ILE A 184 6.54 -5.37 -3.43
N TYR A 185 5.48 -6.07 -3.85
CA TYR A 185 4.62 -6.79 -2.92
C TYR A 185 5.30 -8.00 -2.31
N GLY A 186 6.21 -8.67 -3.06
CA GLY A 186 7.07 -9.72 -2.54
C GLY A 186 7.98 -9.22 -1.42
N LEU A 187 8.63 -8.06 -1.61
CA LEU A 187 9.44 -7.42 -0.57
C LEU A 187 8.62 -7.10 0.69
N VAL A 188 7.46 -6.47 0.51
CA VAL A 188 6.57 -6.11 1.65
C VAL A 188 6.13 -7.36 2.41
N PHE A 189 5.75 -8.41 1.69
CA PHE A 189 5.39 -9.69 2.29
C PHE A 189 6.55 -10.31 3.09
N ILE A 190 7.77 -10.29 2.54
CA ILE A 190 8.98 -10.75 3.25
C ILE A 190 9.22 -9.92 4.52
N LEU A 191 9.13 -8.59 4.43
CA LEU A 191 9.29 -7.71 5.59
C LEU A 191 8.25 -8.01 6.68
N TRP A 192 7.00 -8.25 6.30
CA TRP A 192 5.97 -8.68 7.24
C TRP A 192 6.27 -10.03 7.87
N MET A 193 6.70 -11.03 7.10
CA MET A 193 7.10 -12.33 7.65
C MET A 193 8.25 -12.20 8.65
N ILE A 194 9.28 -11.42 8.32
CA ILE A 194 10.42 -11.16 9.21
C ILE A 194 9.92 -10.53 10.53
N TRP A 195 9.03 -9.53 10.45
CA TRP A 195 8.48 -8.89 11.63
C TRP A 195 7.64 -9.83 12.49
N VAL A 196 6.68 -10.54 11.89
CA VAL A 196 5.76 -11.45 12.59
C VAL A 196 6.54 -12.59 13.26
N ASN A 197 7.53 -13.15 12.57
CA ASN A 197 8.39 -14.21 13.13
C ASN A 197 9.22 -13.71 14.32
N ARG A 198 9.75 -12.48 14.24
CA ARG A 198 10.47 -11.86 15.37
C ARG A 198 9.54 -11.58 16.55
N PHE A 199 8.33 -11.09 16.28
CA PHE A 199 7.34 -10.81 17.32
C PHE A 199 6.89 -12.08 18.05
N SER A 200 6.69 -13.19 17.32
CA SER A 200 6.37 -14.51 17.89
C SER A 200 7.44 -14.99 18.87
N LYS A 201 8.73 -14.82 18.53
CA LYS A 201 9.86 -15.18 19.41
C LYS A 201 9.95 -14.30 20.66
N LEU A 202 9.79 -12.97 20.51
CA LEU A 202 9.83 -12.04 21.64
C LEU A 202 8.73 -12.30 22.69
N LYS A 203 7.57 -12.84 22.28
CA LYS A 203 6.49 -13.21 23.19
C LYS A 203 6.80 -14.49 23.98
N LYS A 204 7.60 -15.41 23.44
CA LYS A 204 7.99 -16.67 24.11
C LYS A 204 9.08 -16.48 25.16
N GLU A 205 9.94 -15.48 25.01
CA GLU A 205 11.07 -15.23 25.92
C GLU A 205 10.69 -14.39 27.16
N HIS A 206 9.52 -13.76 27.17
CA HIS A 206 9.07 -12.84 28.23
C HIS A 206 7.66 -13.15 28.76
N GLY A 207 7.14 -14.35 28.50
CA GLY A 207 5.87 -14.85 29.05
C GLY A 207 6.13 -16.16 29.78
#